data_AF-A0A967Z1C6-F1
#
_entry.id   AF-A0A967Z1C6-F1
#
_cell.length_a   1.000
_cell.length_b   1.000
_cell.length_c   1.000
_cell.angle_alpha   90.00
_cell.angle_beta   90.00
_cell.angle_gamma   90.00
#
_symmetry.space_group_name_H-M   'P 1'
#
loop_
_entity.id
_entity.type
_entity.pdbx_description
1 polymer ?
#
loop_
_entity_poly.entity_id
_entity_poly.type
_entity_poly.pdbx_seq_one_letter_code
_entity_poly.pdbx_strand_id
1 'polypeptide(L)' 'DPNMLVGVELPATEETTEEMVYVFAEEFARMGFDKEKLMRIFSRPFYAGAHQAYLQLGAKRIEEIVDECLGIWGRTSFK' A
#
# COMPACT_ATOMS: atom_id res chain seq x y z
N ASP A 1 4.24 17.70 24.40
CA ASP A 1 5.58 17.09 24.49
C ASP A 1 6.18 17.11 23.08
N PRO A 2 7.32 17.78 22.84
CA PRO A 2 7.95 17.87 21.53
C PRO A 2 8.45 16.53 20.96
N ASN A 3 8.53 15.48 21.79
CA ASN A 3 8.89 14.13 21.36
C ASN A 3 7.67 13.25 21.02
N MET A 4 6.45 13.79 21.14
CA MET A 4 5.24 13.10 20.72
C MET A 4 5.09 13.21 19.20
N LEU A 5 5.09 12.07 18.51
CA LEU A 5 4.72 12.01 17.09
C LEU A 5 3.26 12.42 16.94
N VAL A 6 3.04 13.56 16.27
CA VAL A 6 1.71 14.00 15.86
C VAL A 6 1.59 13.72 14.37
N GLY A 7 0.83 12.68 14.02
CA GLY A 7 0.45 12.44 12.64
C GLY A 7 -0.45 13.58 12.16
N VAL A 8 -0.13 14.16 11.00
CA VAL A 8 -0.98 15.14 10.32
C VAL A 8 -1.50 14.47 9.06
N GLU A 9 -2.81 14.33 8.96
CA GLU A 9 -3.46 13.88 7.73
C GLU A 9 -3.56 15.08 6.78
N LEU A 10 -2.97 14.96 5.60
CA LEU A 10 -3.17 15.93 4.53
C LEU A 10 -4.40 15.49 3.72
N PRO A 11 -5.25 16.44 3.27
CA PRO A 11 -6.36 16.11 2.39
C PRO A 11 -5.83 15.40 1.14
N ALA A 12 -6.22 14.14 0.98
CA ALA A 12 -5.95 13.37 -0.22
C ALA A 12 -7.24 13.28 -1.04
N THR A 13 -7.12 13.45 -2.35
CA THR A 13 -8.16 13.02 -3.28
C THR A 13 -8.08 11.52 -3.49
N GLU A 14 -9.16 10.90 -3.95
CA GLU A 14 -9.18 9.47 -4.30
C GLU A 14 -8.05 9.11 -5.29
N GLU A 15 -7.78 9.98 -6.27
CA GLU A 15 -6.66 9.86 -7.21
C GLU A 15 -5.29 9.81 -6.50
N THR A 16 -5.02 10.75 -5.58
CA THR A 16 -3.75 10.74 -4.83
C THR A 16 -3.63 9.54 -3.89
N THR A 17 -4.74 9.04 -3.35
CA THR A 17 -4.77 7.81 -2.55
C THR A 17 -4.43 6.60 -3.42
N GLU A 18 -4.95 6.53 -4.64
CA GLU A 18 -4.67 5.45 -5.58
C GLU A 18 -3.20 5.44 -6.01
N GLU A 19 -2.62 6.59 -6.35
CA GLU A 19 -1.18 6.71 -6.64
C GLU A 19 -0.31 6.23 -5.47
N MET A 20 -0.68 6.56 -4.23
CA MET A 20 0.01 6.09 -3.03
C MET A 20 -0.05 4.55 -2.90
N VAL A 21 -1.18 3.93 -3.25
CA VAL A 21 -1.31 2.47 -3.25
C VAL A 21 -0.39 1.85 -4.29
N TYR A 22 -0.31 2.39 -5.50
CA TYR A 22 0.63 1.95 -6.53
C TYR A 22 2.08 2.00 -6.03
N VAL A 23 2.48 3.11 -5.39
CA VAL A 23 3.83 3.25 -4.82
C VAL A 23 4.10 2.16 -3.77
N PHE A 24 3.18 1.95 -2.82
CA PHE A 24 3.37 0.90 -1.82
C PHE A 24 3.44 -0.49 -2.44
N ALA A 25 2.52 -0.81 -3.36
CA ALA A 25 2.46 -2.12 -3.99
C ALA A 25 3.72 -2.40 -4.85
N GLU A 26 4.20 -1.41 -5.61
CA GLU A 26 5.43 -1.52 -6.39
C GLU A 26 6.65 -1.80 -5.49
N GLU A 27 6.88 -0.96 -4.47
CA GLU A 27 8.07 -1.05 -3.64
C GLU A 27 8.15 -2.41 -2.94
N PHE A 28 7.04 -2.86 -2.35
CA PHE A 28 7.01 -4.16 -1.69
C PHE A 28 7.09 -5.34 -2.68
N ALA A 29 6.50 -5.23 -3.88
CA ALA A 29 6.67 -6.25 -4.92
C ALA A 29 8.15 -6.38 -5.32
N ARG A 30 8.86 -5.25 -5.48
CA ARG A 30 10.30 -5.22 -5.78
C ARG A 30 11.15 -5.77 -4.64
N MET A 31 10.68 -5.67 -3.40
CA MET A 31 11.28 -6.33 -2.22
C MET A 31 10.96 -7.83 -2.13
N GLY A 32 10.23 -8.41 -3.08
CA GLY A 32 9.90 -9.84 -3.12
C GLY A 32 8.70 -10.24 -2.25
N PHE A 33 7.82 -9.30 -1.90
CA PHE A 33 6.57 -9.63 -1.22
C PHE A 33 5.61 -10.32 -2.20
N ASP A 34 4.90 -11.32 -1.70
CA ASP A 34 3.82 -12.00 -2.42
C ASP A 34 2.47 -11.30 -2.15
N LYS A 35 1.44 -11.72 -2.90
CA LYS A 35 0.08 -11.18 -2.79
C LYS A 35 -0.47 -11.22 -1.37
N GLU A 36 -0.28 -12.33 -0.66
CA GLU A 36 -0.81 -12.48 0.70
C GLU A 36 -0.18 -11.46 1.65
N LYS A 37 1.15 -11.28 1.58
CA LYS A 37 1.85 -10.29 2.41
C LYS A 37 1.46 -8.87 2.06
N LEU A 38 1.35 -8.53 0.77
CA LEU A 38 0.89 -7.22 0.32
C LEU A 38 -0.52 -6.91 0.83
N MET A 39 -1.48 -7.81 0.61
CA MET A 39 -2.86 -7.63 1.11
C MET A 39 -2.92 -7.52 2.65
N ARG A 40 -2.01 -8.18 3.36
CA ARG A 40 -1.89 -8.07 4.82
C ARG A 40 -1.38 -6.71 5.28
N ILE A 41 -0.55 -6.01 4.49
CA ILE A 41 -0.12 -4.65 4.79
C ILE A 41 -1.32 -3.71 4.75
N PHE A 42 -2.10 -3.75 3.66
CA PHE A 42 -3.26 -2.87 3.48
C PHE A 42 -4.40 -3.17 4.47
N SER A 43 -4.63 -4.43 4.84
CA SER A 43 -5.75 -4.79 5.72
C SER A 43 -5.49 -4.58 7.23
N ARG A 44 -4.27 -4.24 7.66
CA ARG A 44 -3.92 -4.14 9.09
C ARG A 44 -3.78 -2.69 9.56
N PRO A 45 -4.51 -2.27 10.62
CA PRO A 45 -4.43 -0.91 11.18
C PRO A 45 -3.03 -0.48 11.62
N PHE A 46 -2.15 -1.45 11.92
CA PHE A 46 -0.74 -1.18 12.23
C PHE A 46 -0.05 -0.38 11.12
N TYR A 47 -0.41 -0.61 9.85
CA TYR A 47 0.09 0.15 8.70
C TYR A 47 -0.87 1.28 8.37
N ALA A 48 -0.93 2.29 9.23
CA ALA A 48 -1.97 3.32 9.21
C ALA A 48 -2.24 3.92 7.81
N GLY A 49 -1.21 4.36 7.08
CA GLY A 49 -1.39 4.96 5.75
C GLY A 49 -1.95 3.99 4.70
N ALA A 50 -1.40 2.77 4.63
CA ALA A 50 -1.90 1.72 3.75
C ALA A 50 -3.32 1.28 4.13
N HIS A 51 -3.61 1.22 5.43
CA HIS A 51 -4.92 0.85 5.94
C HIS A 51 -5.98 1.92 5.67
N GLN A 52 -5.64 3.20 5.75
CA GLN A 52 -6.56 4.27 5.35
C GLN A 52 -6.87 4.19 3.86
N ALA A 53 -5.88 3.97 3.00
CA ALA A 53 -6.12 3.76 1.57
C ALA A 53 -7.02 2.55 1.31
N TYR A 54 -6.85 1.47 2.06
CA TYR A 54 -7.70 0.27 1.99
C TYR A 54 -9.16 0.56 2.38
N LEU A 55 -9.39 1.39 3.40
CA LEU A 55 -10.75 1.79 3.81
C LEU A 55 -11.39 2.75 2.81
N GLN A 56 -10.61 3.61 2.17
CA GLN A 56 -11.10 4.59 1.19
C GLN A 56 -11.43 3.95 -0.16
N LEU A 57 -10.50 3.17 -0.74
CA LEU A 57 -10.64 2.58 -2.07
C LEU A 57 -11.32 1.21 -2.07
N GLY A 58 -11.29 0.53 -0.91
CA GLY A 58 -11.88 -0.79 -0.74
C GLY A 58 -10.98 -1.93 -1.22
N ALA A 59 -11.23 -3.12 -0.66
CA ALA A 59 -10.39 -4.30 -0.84
C ALA A 59 -10.19 -4.70 -2.30
N LYS A 60 -11.23 -4.58 -3.12
CA LYS A 60 -11.20 -4.98 -4.53
C LYS A 60 -10.22 -4.14 -5.35
N ARG A 61 -10.26 -2.81 -5.20
CA ARG A 61 -9.34 -1.91 -5.93
C ARG A 61 -7.90 -2.13 -5.50
N ILE A 62 -7.67 -2.31 -4.20
CA ILE A 62 -6.34 -2.66 -3.66
C ILE A 62 -5.82 -3.97 -4.27
N GLU A 63 -6.68 -4.98 -4.35
CA GLU A 63 -6.31 -6.28 -4.93
C GLU A 63 -5.94 -6.17 -6.41
N GLU A 64 -6.71 -5.41 -7.20
CA GLU A 64 -6.41 -5.14 -8.62
C GLU A 64 -5.03 -4.50 -8.78
N ILE A 65 -4.72 -3.46 -8.00
CA ILE A 65 -3.43 -2.76 -8.04
C ILE A 65 -2.28 -3.69 -7.61
N VAL A 66 -2.48 -4.48 -6.57
CA VAL A 66 -1.49 -5.47 -6.10
C VAL A 66 -1.20 -6.50 -7.19
N ASP A 67 -2.21 -7.00 -7.88
CA ASP A 67 -2.05 -7.95 -8.97
C ASP A 67 -1.29 -7.34 -10.16
N GLU A 68 -1.60 -6.09 -10.52
CA GLU A 68 -0.87 -5.34 -11.55
C GLU A 68 0.62 -5.21 -11.20
N CYS A 69 0.94 -4.74 -9.99
CA CYS A 69 2.32 -4.54 -9.54
C CYS A 69 3.09 -5.87 -9.47
N LEU A 70 2.47 -6.95 -8.97
CA LEU A 70 3.10 -8.27 -8.94
C LEU A 70 3.31 -8.87 -10.33
N GLY A 71 2.40 -8.60 -11.27
CA GLY A 71 2.53 -9.01 -12.67
C GLY A 71 3.76 -8.40 -13.36
N ILE A 72 4.13 -7.17 -12.98
CA ILE A 72 5.27 -6.43 -13.53
C ILE A 72 6.56 -6.74 -12.75
N TRP A 73 6.51 -6.64 -11.43
CA TRP A 73 7.71 -6.61 -10.56
C TRP A 73 7.92 -7.85 -9.71
N GLY A 74 6.88 -8.68 -9.51
CA GLY A 74 6.92 -9.84 -8.60
C GLY A 74 7.84 -10.99 -9.07
N ARG A 75 8.37 -10.91 -10.28
CA ARG A 75 9.34 -11.89 -10.84
C ARG A 75 10.78 -11.45 -10.70
N THR A 76 11.01 -10.20 -10.30
CA THR A 76 12.32 -9.56 -10.29
C THR A 76 12.90 -9.55 -8.87
N SER A 77 12.93 -10.70 -8.21
CA SER A 77 13.67 -10.84 -6.95
C SER A 77 15.16 -11.02 -7.29
N PHE A 78 15.95 -9.97 -7.10
CA PHE A 78 17.39 -10.11 -6.99
C PHE A 78 17.67 -10.86 -5.68
N LYS A 79 18.19 -12.08 -5.77
CA LYS A 79 18.73 -12.84 -4.64
C LYS A 79 20.11 -12.33 -4.25
#